data_AF-A0A925JRF5-F1
#
_entry.id   AF-A0A925JRF5-F1
#
_cell.length_a   1.000
_cell.length_b   1.000
_cell.length_c   1.000
_cell.angle_alpha   90.00
_cell.angle_beta   90.00
_cell.angle_gamma   90.00
#
_symmetry.space_group_name_H-M   'P 1'
#
loop_
_entity.id
_entity.type
_entity.pdbx_description
1 polymer ?
#
loop_
_entity_poly.entity_id
_entity_poly.type
_entity_poly.pdbx_seq_one_letter_code
_entity_poly.pdbx_strand_id
1 'polypeptide(L)'
;MAKRKTWKEKLDIGRGPKLVRLEKPFAGLKPGTVLLVPNPVVVKEYIDAIPDGQTITVEQMRRDLAFQHGAEATCPTSTGIFLRIIREAAAEDEAAGLPATPVHRLVKTLH
;
A
#
# COMPACT_ATOMS: atom_id res chain seq x y z
N MET A 1 -2.17 2.55 -31.34
CA MET A 1 -1.39 2.55 -30.07
C MET A 1 -2.37 2.39 -28.92
N ALA A 2 -2.13 1.49 -27.97
CA ALA A 2 -3.01 1.36 -26.81
C ALA A 2 -2.92 2.63 -25.94
N LYS A 3 -4.07 3.15 -25.50
CA LYS A 3 -4.14 4.29 -24.57
C LYS A 3 -3.39 3.92 -23.28
N ARG A 4 -2.48 4.79 -22.82
CA ARG A 4 -1.84 4.60 -21.51
C ARG A 4 -2.91 4.68 -20.42
N LYS A 5 -2.87 3.73 -19.49
CA LYS A 5 -3.71 3.76 -18.30
C LYS A 5 -3.33 4.96 -17.40
N THR A 6 -4.35 5.65 -16.90
CA THR A 6 -4.28 6.61 -15.78
C THR A 6 -3.76 5.93 -14.51
N TRP A 7 -3.33 6.70 -13.52
CA TRP A 7 -2.92 6.13 -12.25
C TRP A 7 -4.10 5.56 -11.46
N LYS A 8 -5.28 6.17 -11.56
CA LYS A 8 -6.53 5.57 -11.05
C LYS A 8 -6.84 4.19 -11.65
N GLU A 9 -6.70 4.02 -12.96
CA GLU A 9 -6.87 2.70 -13.60
C GLU A 9 -5.79 1.68 -13.21
N LYS A 10 -4.65 2.13 -12.67
CA LYS A 10 -3.63 1.24 -12.09
C LYS A 10 -3.89 0.95 -10.61
N LEU A 11 -4.70 1.75 -9.93
CA LEU A 11 -5.13 1.53 -8.56
C LEU A 11 -6.17 0.39 -8.51
N ASP A 12 -7.12 0.41 -9.44
CA ASP A 12 -8.10 -0.65 -9.62
C ASP A 12 -7.56 -1.80 -10.48
N ILE A 13 -6.77 -2.67 -9.84
CA ILE A 13 -6.19 -3.85 -10.51
C ILE A 13 -7.15 -5.04 -10.60
N GLY A 14 -8.39 -4.92 -10.10
CA GLY A 14 -9.39 -6.00 -10.11
C GLY A 14 -8.97 -7.28 -9.36
N ARG A 15 -8.00 -7.19 -8.44
CA ARG A 15 -7.47 -8.32 -7.67
C ARG A 15 -7.40 -7.97 -6.19
N GLY A 16 -7.85 -8.88 -5.34
CA GLY A 16 -7.77 -8.76 -3.88
C GLY A 16 -6.34 -8.97 -3.35
N PRO A 17 -6.10 -8.61 -2.06
CA PRO A 17 -4.87 -8.97 -1.36
C PRO A 17 -4.70 -10.50 -1.30
N LYS A 18 -3.46 -10.97 -1.18
CA LYS A 18 -3.13 -12.39 -1.16
C LYS A 18 -2.22 -12.74 0.01
N LEU A 19 -2.45 -13.91 0.61
CA LEU A 19 -1.54 -14.51 1.57
C LEU A 19 -0.64 -15.51 0.85
N VAL A 20 0.67 -15.38 1.06
CA VAL A 20 1.69 -16.24 0.46
C VAL A 20 2.54 -16.83 1.58
N ARG A 21 2.60 -18.15 1.67
CA ARG A 21 3.57 -18.83 2.54
C ARG A 21 4.93 -18.84 1.83
N LEU A 22 5.95 -18.29 2.47
CA LEU A 22 7.28 -18.18 1.88
C LEU A 22 7.96 -19.54 1.78
N GLU A 23 8.43 -19.92 0.58
CA GLU A 23 9.27 -21.10 0.39
C GLU A 23 10.75 -20.82 0.68
N LYS A 24 11.17 -19.57 0.51
CA LYS A 24 12.55 -19.10 0.67
C LYS A 24 12.59 -17.84 1.54
N PRO A 25 13.73 -17.50 2.15
CA PRO A 25 13.85 -16.26 2.91
C PRO A 25 13.55 -15.04 2.02
N PHE A 26 12.83 -14.06 2.53
CA PHE A 26 12.49 -12.83 1.78
C PHE A 26 12.37 -11.65 2.73
N ALA A 27 13.02 -10.53 2.40
CA ALA A 27 12.97 -9.29 3.17
C ALA A 27 13.22 -9.47 4.69
N GLY A 28 14.18 -10.34 5.05
CA GLY A 28 14.51 -10.66 6.45
C GLY A 28 13.59 -11.69 7.12
N LEU A 29 12.55 -12.17 6.43
CA LEU A 29 11.64 -13.21 6.91
C LEU A 29 12.17 -14.60 6.59
N LYS A 30 11.85 -15.57 7.46
CA LYS A 30 12.26 -16.97 7.30
C LYS A 30 11.30 -17.72 6.36
N PRO A 31 11.74 -18.81 5.71
CA PRO A 31 10.83 -19.76 5.08
C PRO A 31 9.72 -20.20 6.04
N GLY A 32 8.53 -20.45 5.51
CA GLY A 32 7.33 -20.81 6.29
C GLY A 32 6.52 -19.61 6.81
N THR A 33 7.08 -18.40 6.80
CA THR A 33 6.36 -17.18 7.20
C THR A 33 5.20 -16.90 6.25
N VAL A 34 4.04 -16.51 6.78
CA VAL A 34 2.89 -16.04 5.99
C VAL A 34 3.04 -14.55 5.69
N LEU A 35 3.18 -14.21 4.41
CA LEU A 35 3.35 -12.86 3.89
C LEU A 35 2.06 -12.36 3.24
N LEU A 36 1.60 -11.18 3.63
CA LEU A 36 0.57 -10.43 2.92
C LEU A 36 1.19 -9.74 1.70
N VAL A 37 0.74 -10.11 0.51
CA VAL A 37 0.89 -9.28 -0.70
C VAL A 37 -0.36 -8.40 -0.77
N PRO A 38 -0.27 -7.10 -0.43
CA PRO A 38 -1.44 -6.23 -0.43
C PRO A 38 -1.93 -5.98 -1.87
N ASN A 39 -3.01 -5.20 -2.01
CA ASN A 39 -3.35 -4.56 -3.27
C ASN A 39 -3.36 -3.02 -3.07
N PRO A 40 -3.41 -2.21 -4.14
CA PRO A 40 -3.42 -0.76 -4.02
C PRO A 40 -4.61 -0.22 -3.24
N VAL A 41 -5.80 -0.83 -3.40
CA VAL A 41 -7.04 -0.39 -2.75
C VAL A 41 -6.93 -0.48 -1.23
N VAL A 42 -6.51 -1.63 -0.70
CA VAL A 42 -6.34 -1.85 0.75
C VAL A 42 -5.33 -0.86 1.36
N VAL A 43 -4.24 -0.56 0.64
CA VAL A 43 -3.26 0.43 1.10
C VAL A 43 -3.85 1.84 1.07
N LYS A 44 -4.63 2.18 0.05
CA LYS A 44 -5.31 3.47 -0.07
C LYS A 44 -6.34 3.66 1.04
N GLU A 45 -7.19 2.67 1.28
CA GLU A 45 -8.22 2.68 2.33
C GLU A 45 -7.60 2.87 3.71
N TYR A 46 -6.47 2.21 3.97
CA TYR A 46 -5.72 2.43 5.22
C TYR A 46 -5.26 3.90 5.34
N ILE A 47 -4.71 4.49 4.27
CA ILE A 47 -4.24 5.88 4.29
C ILE A 47 -5.41 6.85 4.46
N ASP A 48 -6.52 6.63 3.76
CA ASP A 48 -7.74 7.45 3.87
C ASP A 48 -8.31 7.43 5.29
N ALA A 49 -8.14 6.32 6.02
CA ALA A 49 -8.60 6.17 7.40
C ALA A 49 -7.72 6.86 8.44
N ILE A 50 -6.54 7.39 8.07
CA ILE A 50 -5.67 8.10 9.01
C ILE A 50 -6.33 9.44 9.39
N PRO A 51 -6.65 9.68 10.67
CA PRO A 51 -7.34 10.90 11.08
C PRO A 51 -6.53 12.18 10.79
N ASP A 52 -7.23 13.28 10.60
CA ASP A 52 -6.63 14.61 10.48
C ASP A 52 -5.75 14.93 11.69
N GLY A 53 -4.58 15.50 11.44
CA GLY A 53 -3.59 15.82 12.48
C GLY A 53 -2.76 14.62 12.95
N GLN A 54 -2.99 13.41 12.43
CA GLN A 54 -2.19 12.23 12.73
C GLN A 54 -1.30 11.83 11.56
N THR A 55 -0.19 11.16 11.90
CA THR A 55 0.74 10.57 10.94
C THR A 55 1.06 9.14 11.35
N ILE A 56 1.19 8.26 10.37
CA ILE A 56 1.56 6.86 10.54
C ILE A 56 2.83 6.58 9.73
N THR A 57 3.72 5.74 10.25
CA THR A 57 4.89 5.31 9.49
C THR A 57 4.54 4.19 8.50
N VAL A 58 5.29 4.09 7.41
CA VAL A 58 5.17 2.97 6.45
C VAL A 58 5.34 1.62 7.17
N GLU A 59 6.24 1.55 8.15
CA GLU A 59 6.46 0.34 8.95
C GLU A 59 5.25 -0.02 9.80
N GLN A 60 4.59 0.95 10.43
CA GLN A 60 3.38 0.72 11.23
C GLN A 60 2.22 0.26 10.35
N MET A 61 1.96 0.95 9.23
CA MET A 61 0.94 0.54 8.26
C MET A 61 1.15 -0.92 7.81
N ARG A 62 2.40 -1.30 7.49
CA ARG A 62 2.71 -2.68 7.08
C ARG A 62 2.45 -3.71 8.17
N ARG A 63 2.66 -3.37 9.45
CA ARG A 63 2.34 -4.25 10.58
C ARG A 63 0.83 -4.39 10.75
N ASP A 64 0.10 -3.28 10.71
CA ASP A 64 -1.35 -3.27 10.90
C ASP A 64 -2.06 -4.07 9.79
N LEU A 65 -1.67 -3.85 8.53
CA LEU A 65 -2.19 -4.62 7.40
C LEU A 65 -1.90 -6.11 7.56
N ALA A 66 -0.70 -6.49 8.00
CA ALA A 66 -0.38 -7.90 8.23
C ALA A 66 -1.30 -8.50 9.29
N PHE A 67 -1.45 -7.81 10.42
CA PHE A 67 -2.32 -8.24 11.52
C PHE A 67 -3.78 -8.37 11.09
N GLN A 68 -4.34 -7.37 10.40
CA GLN A 68 -5.72 -7.36 9.91
C GLN A 68 -6.03 -8.51 8.94
N HIS A 69 -5.04 -8.98 8.20
CA HIS A 69 -5.18 -10.06 7.23
C HIS A 69 -4.68 -11.43 7.74
N GLY A 70 -4.28 -11.56 9.00
CA GLY A 70 -3.77 -12.83 9.55
C GLY A 70 -2.42 -13.26 8.98
N ALA A 71 -1.59 -12.30 8.57
CA ALA A 71 -0.22 -12.50 8.12
C ALA A 71 0.80 -12.07 9.18
N GLU A 72 2.02 -12.57 9.06
CA GLU A 72 3.12 -12.17 9.95
C GLU A 72 3.82 -10.90 9.47
N ALA A 73 3.74 -10.60 8.17
CA ALA A 73 4.32 -9.40 7.58
C ALA A 73 3.61 -8.99 6.28
N THR A 74 3.76 -7.73 5.90
CA THR A 74 3.32 -7.21 4.59
C THR A 74 4.53 -7.03 3.65
N CYS A 75 4.37 -7.47 2.39
CA CYS A 75 5.38 -7.42 1.33
C CYS A 75 5.91 -5.99 1.11
N PRO A 76 7.18 -5.71 1.42
CA PRO A 76 7.74 -4.36 1.26
C PRO A 76 7.76 -3.89 -0.19
N THR A 77 8.07 -4.79 -1.13
CA THR A 77 8.19 -4.45 -2.56
C THR A 77 6.84 -4.04 -3.14
N SER A 78 5.80 -4.84 -2.91
CA SER A 78 4.45 -4.54 -3.36
C SER A 78 3.93 -3.26 -2.71
N THR A 79 4.17 -3.09 -1.40
CA THR A 79 3.81 -1.85 -0.68
C THR A 79 4.44 -0.62 -1.34
N GLY A 80 5.75 -0.65 -1.63
CA GLY A 80 6.43 0.48 -2.26
C GLY A 80 5.88 0.82 -3.65
N ILE A 81 5.58 -0.20 -4.47
CA ILE A 81 4.95 -0.01 -5.79
C ILE A 81 3.58 0.66 -5.65
N PHE A 82 2.75 0.18 -4.71
CA PHE A 82 1.40 0.71 -4.53
C PHE A 82 1.38 2.10 -3.92
N LEU A 83 2.29 2.41 -2.99
CA LEU A 83 2.44 3.77 -2.48
C LEU A 83 2.76 4.78 -3.59
N ARG A 84 3.58 4.38 -4.58
CA ARG A 84 3.79 5.23 -5.76
C ARG A 84 2.51 5.40 -6.56
N ILE A 85 1.78 4.32 -6.85
CA ILE A 85 0.52 4.40 -7.60
C ILE A 85 -0.48 5.32 -6.90
N ILE A 86 -0.63 5.18 -5.58
CA ILE A 86 -1.56 5.98 -4.77
C ILE A 86 -1.15 7.45 -4.76
N ARG A 87 0.14 7.75 -4.60
CA ARG A 87 0.65 9.13 -4.66
C ARG A 87 0.35 9.80 -5.99
N GLU A 88 0.55 9.08 -7.10
CA GLU A 88 0.31 9.63 -8.44
C GLU A 88 -1.19 9.78 -8.73
N ALA A 89 -2.02 8.84 -8.25
CA ALA A 89 -3.47 8.96 -8.32
C ALA A 89 -4.00 10.14 -7.48
N ALA A 90 -3.44 10.35 -6.28
CA ALA A 90 -3.75 11.51 -5.45
C ALA A 90 -3.38 12.83 -6.14
N ALA A 91 -2.23 12.88 -6.84
CA ALA A 91 -1.85 14.05 -7.62
C ALA A 91 -2.79 14.29 -8.83
N GLU A 92 -3.27 13.22 -9.49
CA GLU A 92 -4.33 13.32 -10.52
C GLU A 92 -5.63 13.89 -9.94
N ASP A 93 -6.01 13.47 -8.73
CA ASP A 93 -7.19 14.01 -8.01
C ASP A 93 -7.04 15.48 -7.66
N GLU A 94 -5.90 15.88 -7.07
CA GLU A 94 -5.60 17.27 -6.73
C GLU A 94 -5.63 18.18 -7.96
N ALA A 95 -5.00 17.75 -9.06
CA ALA A 95 -4.99 18.50 -10.33
C ALA A 95 -6.38 18.64 -10.95
N ALA A 96 -7.29 17.71 -10.67
CA ALA A 96 -8.68 17.73 -11.11
C ALA A 96 -9.63 18.45 -10.12
N GLY A 97 -9.12 18.95 -8.99
CA GLY A 97 -9.95 19.56 -7.94
C GLY A 97 -10.82 18.56 -7.18
N LEU A 98 -10.44 17.28 -7.18
CA LEU A 98 -11.16 16.20 -6.50
C LEU A 98 -10.52 15.92 -5.13
N PRO A 99 -11.29 15.34 -4.17
CA PRO A 99 -10.72 14.86 -2.91
C PRO A 99 -9.63 13.81 -3.16
N ALA A 100 -8.41 14.09 -2.68
CA ALA A 100 -7.25 13.23 -2.87
C ALA A 100 -6.92 12.41 -1.62
N THR A 101 -6.28 11.26 -1.82
CA THR A 101 -5.79 10.41 -0.71
C THR A 101 -4.71 11.17 0.08
N PRO A 102 -4.78 11.25 1.42
CA PRO A 102 -3.90 12.09 2.22
C PRO A 102 -2.51 11.46 2.44
N VAL A 103 -1.75 11.24 1.35
CA VAL A 103 -0.46 10.55 1.36
C VAL A 103 0.61 11.24 2.21
N HIS A 104 0.44 12.53 2.51
CA HIS A 104 1.30 13.29 3.42
C HIS A 104 1.24 12.79 4.87
N ARG A 105 0.18 12.06 5.26
CA ARG A 105 0.03 11.44 6.58
C ARG A 105 0.84 10.16 6.73
N LEU A 106 1.37 9.62 5.63
CA LEU A 106 2.25 8.47 5.63
C LEU A 106 3.71 8.94 5.59
N VAL A 107 4.43 8.77 6.69
CA VAL A 107 5.81 9.25 6.84
C VAL A 107 6.80 8.10 6.81
N LYS A 108 8.02 8.38 6.34
CA LYS A 108 9.13 7.43 6.47
C LYS A 108 9.77 7.62 7.84
N THR A 109 10.10 6.52 8.52
CA THR A 109 10.92 6.58 9.72
C THR A 109 12.31 7.11 9.35
N LEU A 110 12.67 8.30 9.87
CA LEU A 110 14.02 8.85 9.77
C LEU A 110 14.93 8.01 10.67
N HIS A 111 15.92 7.35 10.07
CA HIS A 111 17.02 6.68 10.78
C HIS A 111 18.32 7.41 10.42
#